data_AF-A0A094AYJ4-F1
#
_entry.id   AF-A0A094AYJ4-F1
#
_cell.length_a   1.000
_cell.length_b   1.000
_cell.length_c   1.000
_cell.angle_alpha   90.00
_cell.angle_beta   90.00
_cell.angle_gamma   90.00
#
_symmetry.space_group_name_H-M   'P 1'
#
loop_
_entity.id
_entity.type
_entity.pdbx_description
1 polymer ?
#
loop_
_entity_poly.entity_id
_entity_poly.type
_entity_poly.pdbx_seq_one_letter_code
_entity_poly.pdbx_strand_id
1 'polypeptide(L)'
;MQFRKIKTAKSSTNQDLVDLCEQETQCADCSIGSPICPTTEPPTTIVPPENTIAIIVDISKDGGRIKFFQNANNKFVGDVSAEDFEKLVLVPWDSGWCYYSIGSLQVSYIARK
;
A
#
# COMPACT_ATOMS: atom_id res chain seq x y z
N MET A 1 10.76 -6.16 8.44
CA MET A 1 9.33 -6.19 8.83
C MET A 1 8.67 -7.46 8.27
N GLN A 2 7.55 -7.94 8.83
CA GLN A 2 6.77 -9.04 8.26
C GLN A 2 5.58 -8.47 7.48
N PHE A 3 5.25 -9.04 6.33
CA PHE A 3 4.08 -8.62 5.55
C PHE A 3 2.78 -8.81 6.33
N ARG A 4 1.96 -7.76 6.36
CA ARG A 4 0.65 -7.75 7.02
C ARG A 4 -0.33 -6.90 6.21
N LYS A 5 -1.60 -7.31 6.24
CA LYS A 5 -2.71 -6.56 5.64
C LYS A 5 -3.59 -6.03 6.76
N ILE A 6 -3.76 -4.71 6.83
CA ILE A 6 -4.69 -4.08 7.75
C ILE A 6 -5.90 -3.63 6.92
N LYS A 7 -7.05 -4.24 7.15
CA LYS A 7 -8.27 -3.99 6.36
C LYS A 7 -9.14 -2.97 7.07
N THR A 8 -9.59 -1.95 6.35
CA THR A 8 -10.55 -0.96 6.84
C THR A 8 -11.68 -0.72 5.84
N ALA A 9 -12.72 -0.01 6.27
CA ALA A 9 -13.85 0.35 5.42
C ALA A 9 -13.41 1.35 4.33
N LYS A 10 -13.99 1.24 3.12
CA LYS A 10 -13.72 2.21 2.04
C LYS A 10 -14.24 3.63 2.35
N SER A 11 -15.16 3.75 3.30
CA SER A 11 -15.66 5.03 3.80
C SER A 11 -14.74 5.69 4.83
N SER A 12 -13.62 5.06 5.19
CA SER A 12 -12.63 5.65 6.11
C SER A 12 -12.06 6.94 5.53
N THR A 13 -11.96 7.95 6.37
CA THR A 13 -11.37 9.24 6.02
C THR A 13 -9.85 9.17 6.07
N ASN A 14 -9.19 10.15 5.46
CA ASN A 14 -7.73 10.28 5.54
C ASN A 14 -7.22 10.31 6.99
N GLN A 15 -7.98 10.90 7.93
CA GLN A 15 -7.60 10.92 9.34
C GLN A 15 -7.68 9.51 9.95
N ASP A 16 -8.76 8.77 9.68
CA ASP A 16 -8.91 7.38 10.17
C ASP A 16 -7.76 6.47 9.68
N LEU A 17 -7.28 6.69 8.45
CA LEU A 17 -6.15 5.94 7.89
C LEU A 17 -4.82 6.27 8.54
N VAL A 18 -4.61 7.54 8.89
CA VAL A 18 -3.41 7.97 9.63
C VAL A 18 -3.47 7.40 11.04
N ASP A 19 -4.58 7.59 11.77
CA ASP A 19 -4.75 7.09 13.13
C ASP A 19 -4.53 5.57 13.22
N LEU A 20 -5.08 4.82 12.25
CA LEU A 20 -4.88 3.38 12.14
C LEU A 20 -3.41 3.02 11.86
N CYS A 21 -2.73 3.79 11.01
CA CYS A 21 -1.31 3.60 10.76
C CYS A 21 -0.47 3.88 12.01
N GLU A 22 -0.77 4.94 12.76
CA GLU A 22 -0.06 5.31 13.99
C GLU A 22 -0.18 4.22 15.06
N GLN A 23 -1.39 3.67 15.25
CA GLN A 23 -1.62 2.57 16.18
C GLN A 23 -0.83 1.30 15.83
N GLU A 24 -0.76 0.96 14.54
CA GLU A 24 -0.17 -0.30 14.07
C GLU A 24 1.35 -0.21 13.82
N THR A 25 1.86 0.99 13.52
CA THR A 25 3.27 1.20 13.12
C THR A 25 4.10 2.02 14.10
N GLN A 26 3.50 2.52 15.19
CA GLN A 26 4.16 3.41 16.17
C GLN A 26 4.75 4.69 15.53
N CYS A 27 4.14 5.17 14.44
CA CYS A 27 4.48 6.46 13.86
C CYS A 27 3.81 7.57 14.69
N ALA A 28 4.55 8.61 15.06
CA ALA A 28 4.01 9.76 15.81
C ALA A 28 3.75 11.00 14.96
N ASP A 29 4.27 11.05 13.72
CA ASP A 29 4.22 12.21 12.82
C ASP A 29 4.06 11.77 11.35
N CYS A 30 2.96 11.08 11.05
CA CYS A 30 2.66 10.55 9.72
C CYS A 30 1.65 11.42 8.96
N SER A 31 1.75 11.47 7.62
CA SER A 31 0.74 12.10 6.76
C SER A 31 0.58 11.35 5.44
N ILE A 32 -0.61 11.41 4.85
CA ILE A 32 -0.86 10.82 3.53
C ILE A 32 -0.17 11.68 2.47
N GLY A 33 0.81 11.10 1.79
CA GLY A 33 1.44 11.69 0.62
C GLY A 33 0.65 11.38 -0.66
N SER A 34 0.54 12.38 -1.55
CA SER A 34 0.19 12.15 -2.95
C SER A 34 1.46 11.88 -3.76
N PRO A 35 1.42 11.02 -4.81
CA PRO A 35 0.34 10.96 -5.77
C PRO A 35 -0.40 9.61 -5.85
N ILE A 36 -1.66 9.70 -6.27
CA ILE A 36 -2.42 8.59 -6.83
C ILE A 36 -1.69 8.13 -8.09
N CYS A 37 -1.09 6.94 -8.06
CA CYS A 37 -0.46 6.36 -9.25
C CYS A 37 -1.53 5.65 -10.10
N PRO A 38 -1.93 6.19 -11.28
CA PRO A 38 -2.70 5.41 -12.22
C PRO A 38 -1.84 4.24 -12.69
N THR A 39 -2.42 3.05 -12.67
CA THR A 39 -1.74 1.81 -13.03
C THR A 39 -1.89 1.59 -14.53
N THR A 40 -0.84 1.83 -15.30
CA THR A 40 -0.77 1.48 -16.73
C THR A 40 0.14 0.29 -16.95
N GLU A 41 -0.30 -0.64 -17.78
CA GLU A 41 0.58 -1.67 -18.35
C GLU A 41 1.69 -1.01 -19.18
N PRO A 42 2.93 -1.53 -19.16
CA PRO A 42 3.40 -2.76 -18.50
C PRO A 42 3.66 -2.61 -16.98
N PRO A 43 3.70 -3.72 -16.21
CA PRO A 43 3.97 -3.69 -14.76
C PRO A 43 5.39 -3.18 -14.49
N THR A 44 5.51 -1.89 -14.21
CA THR A 44 6.74 -1.28 -13.72
C THR A 44 6.85 -1.51 -12.22
N THR A 45 8.07 -1.84 -11.78
CA THR A 45 8.37 -1.91 -10.35
C THR A 45 8.34 -0.50 -9.79
N ILE A 46 7.53 -0.29 -8.76
CA ILE A 46 7.38 0.98 -8.07
C ILE A 46 8.10 0.89 -6.73
N VAL A 47 8.92 1.91 -6.46
CA VAL A 47 9.56 2.13 -5.17
C VAL A 47 8.91 3.38 -4.58
N PRO A 48 8.17 3.27 -3.46
CA PRO A 48 7.63 4.43 -2.74
C PRO A 48 8.71 5.43 -2.32
N PRO A 49 8.33 6.67 -1.99
CA PRO A 49 9.22 7.64 -1.36
C PRO A 49 9.97 7.08 -0.14
N GLU A 50 11.22 7.51 0.10
CA GLU A 50 12.10 6.93 1.15
C GLU A 50 11.52 7.00 2.57
N ASN A 51 10.66 7.97 2.85
CA ASN A 51 10.00 8.19 4.13
C ASN A 51 8.64 7.47 4.26
N THR A 52 8.28 6.58 3.32
CA THR A 52 7.03 5.82 3.35
C THR A 52 7.00 4.86 4.54
N ILE A 53 5.91 4.91 5.30
CA ILE A 53 5.61 4.05 6.46
C ILE A 53 4.56 3.01 6.13
N ALA A 54 3.61 3.34 5.24
CA ALA A 54 2.61 2.39 4.79
C ALA A 54 2.12 2.72 3.38
N ILE A 55 1.62 1.70 2.70
CA ILE A 55 0.94 1.82 1.40
C ILE A 55 -0.55 1.58 1.61
N ILE A 56 -1.37 2.46 1.07
CA ILE A 56 -2.81 2.34 1.00
C ILE A 56 -3.17 1.80 -0.39
N VAL A 57 -3.93 0.70 -0.42
CA VAL A 57 -4.39 0.05 -1.63
C VAL A 57 -5.91 0.01 -1.63
N ASP A 58 -6.52 0.61 -2.66
CA ASP A 58 -7.93 0.45 -2.97
C ASP A 58 -8.07 -0.29 -4.31
N ILE A 59 -8.61 -1.49 -4.27
CA ILE A 59 -8.95 -2.24 -5.48
C ILE A 59 -10.28 -1.70 -5.97
N SER A 60 -10.22 -0.83 -6.98
CA SER A 60 -11.38 -0.11 -7.50
C SER A 60 -12.27 -0.97 -8.40
N LYS A 61 -11.74 -2.01 -9.06
CA LYS A 61 -12.50 -2.97 -9.88
C LYS A 61 -12.01 -4.40 -9.68
N ASP A 62 -12.90 -5.35 -9.95
CA ASP A 62 -12.55 -6.77 -9.99
C ASP A 62 -11.39 -7.01 -10.97
N GLY A 63 -10.40 -7.77 -10.54
CA GLY A 63 -9.16 -8.03 -11.29
C GLY A 63 -7.94 -7.18 -10.94
N GLY A 64 -8.06 -6.15 -10.09
CA GLY A 64 -6.89 -5.42 -9.57
C GLY A 64 -6.05 -6.28 -8.61
N ARG A 65 -4.72 -6.25 -8.77
CA ARG A 65 -3.79 -6.94 -7.86
C ARG A 65 -2.49 -6.15 -7.71
N ILE A 66 -1.98 -6.07 -6.49
CA ILE A 66 -0.65 -5.54 -6.19
C ILE A 66 0.17 -6.62 -5.50
N LYS A 67 1.40 -6.83 -5.96
CA LYS A 67 2.31 -7.86 -5.43
C LYS A 67 3.58 -7.20 -4.93
N PHE A 68 4.02 -7.62 -3.75
CA PHE A 68 5.17 -7.09 -3.03
C PHE A 68 6.33 -8.09 -3.07
N PHE A 69 7.55 -7.56 -3.24
CA PHE A 69 8.78 -8.34 -3.36
C PHE A 69 9.90 -7.69 -2.55
N GLN A 70 10.88 -8.48 -2.13
CA GLN A 70 12.11 -7.96 -1.55
C GLN A 70 13.03 -7.43 -2.65
N ASN A 71 13.56 -6.22 -2.49
CA ASN A 71 14.46 -5.58 -3.44
C ASN A 71 15.75 -6.37 -3.66
N ALA A 72 16.28 -7.00 -2.61
CA ALA A 72 17.59 -7.65 -2.64
C ALA A 72 17.64 -8.90 -3.54
N ASN A 73 16.52 -9.63 -3.69
CA ASN A 73 16.50 -10.95 -4.30
C ASN A 73 15.20 -11.26 -5.07
N ASN A 74 14.30 -10.28 -5.23
CA ASN A 74 12.98 -10.44 -5.83
C ASN A 74 12.12 -11.55 -5.20
N LYS A 75 12.36 -11.88 -3.92
CA LYS A 75 11.54 -12.87 -3.21
C LYS A 75 10.17 -12.28 -2.94
N PHE A 76 9.13 -13.04 -3.28
CA PHE A 76 7.75 -12.68 -3.00
C PHE A 76 7.51 -12.50 -1.50
N VAL A 77 6.90 -11.37 -1.14
CA VAL A 77 6.60 -10.97 0.24
C VAL A 77 5.13 -11.16 0.56
N GLY A 78 4.25 -10.80 -0.38
CA GLY A 78 2.80 -10.87 -0.21
C GLY A 78 2.06 -10.14 -1.33
N ASP A 79 0.74 -10.16 -1.28
CA ASP A 79 -0.10 -9.46 -2.27
C ASP A 79 -1.41 -8.95 -1.67
N VAL A 80 -2.00 -7.96 -2.32
CA VAL A 80 -3.38 -7.51 -2.10
C VAL A 80 -4.12 -7.74 -3.42
N SER A 81 -5.23 -8.48 -3.35
CA SER A 81 -5.91 -9.02 -4.53
C SER A 81 -7.43 -9.01 -4.37
N ALA A 82 -8.18 -9.61 -5.32
CA ALA A 82 -9.64 -9.57 -5.35
C ALA A 82 -10.33 -9.98 -4.03
N GLU A 83 -9.70 -10.80 -3.19
CA GLU A 83 -10.21 -11.13 -1.83
C GLU A 83 -10.33 -9.90 -0.90
N ASP A 84 -9.67 -8.81 -1.25
CA ASP A 84 -9.62 -7.55 -0.53
C ASP A 84 -10.48 -6.45 -1.20
N PHE A 85 -11.22 -6.78 -2.28
CA PHE A 85 -11.93 -5.82 -3.14
C PHE A 85 -12.89 -4.88 -2.41
N GLU A 86 -13.58 -5.35 -1.37
CA GLU A 86 -14.56 -4.54 -0.62
C GLU A 86 -13.95 -3.68 0.50
N LYS A 87 -12.63 -3.77 0.68
CA LYS A 87 -11.90 -3.09 1.75
C LYS A 87 -10.85 -2.16 1.18
N LEU A 88 -10.48 -1.18 1.99
CA LEU A 88 -9.27 -0.42 1.79
C LEU A 88 -8.18 -1.09 2.63
N VAL A 89 -7.05 -1.41 2.00
CA VAL A 89 -5.98 -2.19 2.63
C VAL A 89 -4.79 -1.31 2.88
N LEU A 90 -4.38 -1.24 4.13
CA LEU A 90 -3.14 -0.60 4.56
C LEU A 90 -2.08 -1.69 4.76
N VAL A 91 -0.94 -1.51 4.10
CA VAL A 91 0.20 -2.41 4.15
C VAL A 91 1.36 -1.65 4.78
N PRO A 92 1.79 -1.98 6.01
CA PRO A 92 2.99 -1.42 6.61
C PRO A 92 4.19 -1.64 5.68
N TRP A 93 4.97 -0.59 5.46
CA TRP A 93 6.04 -0.56 4.46
C TRP A 93 7.41 -0.88 5.07
N ASP A 94 8.18 -1.66 4.33
CA ASP A 94 9.60 -1.91 4.58
C ASP A 94 10.39 -1.37 3.39
N SER A 95 11.38 -0.51 3.62
CA SER A 95 12.19 0.11 2.56
C SER A 95 13.00 -0.92 1.75
N GLY A 96 13.14 -2.15 2.26
CA GLY A 96 13.70 -3.28 1.54
C GLY A 96 12.73 -3.91 0.53
N TRP A 97 11.52 -3.40 0.34
CA TRP A 97 10.52 -3.93 -0.59
C TRP A 97 10.34 -3.07 -1.84
N CYS A 98 9.80 -3.68 -2.88
CA CYS A 98 9.19 -3.03 -4.03
C CYS A 98 7.85 -3.70 -4.34
N TYR A 99 7.05 -3.07 -5.18
CA TYR A 99 5.83 -3.70 -5.67
C TYR A 99 5.59 -3.42 -7.14
N TYR A 100 4.71 -4.21 -7.74
CA TYR A 100 4.07 -3.84 -8.99
C TYR A 100 2.57 -4.11 -8.88
N SER A 101 1.81 -3.36 -9.66
CA SER A 101 0.36 -3.43 -9.76
C SER A 101 -0.06 -3.95 -11.13
N ILE A 102 -1.15 -4.71 -11.17
CA ILE A 102 -1.80 -5.24 -12.36
C ILE A 102 -3.28 -4.90 -12.28
N GLY A 103 -3.87 -4.47 -13.40
CA GLY A 103 -5.28 -4.11 -13.48
C GLY A 103 -5.59 -2.76 -12.81
N SER A 104 -6.87 -2.48 -12.61
CA SER A 104 -7.36 -1.18 -12.13
C SER A 104 -7.42 -1.11 -10.60
N LEU A 105 -6.43 -0.49 -9.99
CA LEU A 105 -6.38 -0.19 -8.56
C LEU A 105 -5.79 1.20 -8.30
N GLN A 106 -6.11 1.77 -7.14
CA GLN A 106 -5.55 3.02 -6.65
C GLN A 106 -4.54 2.74 -5.54
N VAL A 107 -3.41 3.44 -5.59
CA VAL A 107 -2.37 3.37 -4.56
C VAL A 107 -2.07 4.77 -4.05
N SER A 108 -2.01 4.89 -2.72
CA SER A 108 -1.56 6.08 -2.00
C SER A 108 -0.53 5.66 -0.94
N TYR A 109 0.19 6.62 -0.36
CA TYR A 109 1.25 6.34 0.62
C TYR A 109 1.04 7.15 1.88
N ILE A 110 1.39 6.59 3.02
CA ILE A 110 1.57 7.31 4.28
C ILE A 110 3.06 7.43 4.49
N ALA A 111 3.55 8.65 4.67
CA ALA A 111 4.96 8.93 4.88
C ALA A 111 5.15 9.78 6.14
N ARG A 112 6.31 9.66 6.78
CA ARG A 112 6.71 10.59 7.85
C ARG A 112 6.88 11.99 7.28
N LYS A 113 6.44 13.00 8.02
CA LYS A 113 6.70 14.39 7.69
C LYS A 113 8.19 14.72 7.74
#